data_AF-W7T4U0-F1
#
_entry.id   AF-W7T4U0-F1
#
_cell.length_a   1.000
_cell.length_b   1.000
_cell.length_c   1.000
_cell.angle_alpha   90.00
_cell.angle_beta   90.00
_cell.angle_gamma   90.00
#
_symmetry.space_group_name_H-M   'P 1'
#
loop_
_entity.id
_entity.type
_entity.pdbx_description
1 polymer ?
#
loop_
_entity_poly.entity_id
_entity_poly.type
_entity_poly.pdbx_seq_one_letter_code
_entity_poly.pdbx_strand_id
1 'polypeptide(L)'
;MMQSKQSADSQPEFFLDRCLGRTTGLRLLNLGWRVHMVSEIYPNDGQDVSDPDWISHGLRLGWSLLTQDKRIRYRSAEIGALADGGGTMFCRSSGNLMIQDRVDYFEGQREAIHRVAGSDAVALYLAYKDRIERRWALISEPPDPPISRADLTKRLRA
;
A
#
# COMPACT_ATOMS: atom_id res chain seq x y z
N MET A 1 17.73 -11.68 7.59
CA MET A 1 16.72 -12.63 8.10
C MET A 1 15.52 -12.55 7.17
N MET A 2 14.96 -13.69 6.78
CA MET A 2 14.21 -13.92 5.53
C MET A 2 12.95 -13.06 5.38
N GLN A 3 12.82 -12.35 4.24
CA GLN A 3 11.51 -11.94 3.73
C GLN A 3 10.83 -13.20 3.19
N SER A 4 9.91 -13.77 3.96
CA SER A 4 9.00 -14.79 3.43
C SER A 4 8.04 -14.09 2.46
N LYS A 5 8.33 -14.22 1.16
CA LYS A 5 7.39 -13.90 0.07
C LYS A 5 6.02 -14.50 0.41
N GLN A 6 4.98 -13.66 0.41
CA GLN A 6 3.60 -14.16 0.42
C GLN A 6 3.45 -15.15 -0.74
N SER A 7 3.09 -16.39 -0.41
CA SER A 7 2.77 -17.41 -1.39
C SER A 7 1.58 -16.94 -2.23
N ALA A 8 1.55 -17.26 -3.53
CA ALA A 8 0.46 -16.89 -4.42
C ALA A 8 -0.94 -17.36 -3.95
N ASP A 9 -0.99 -18.29 -3.00
CA ASP A 9 -2.21 -18.87 -2.40
C ASP A 9 -2.63 -18.21 -1.07
N SER A 10 -1.78 -17.37 -0.45
CA SER A 10 -2.14 -16.70 0.81
C SER A 10 -2.78 -15.35 0.52
N GLN A 11 -4.01 -15.16 0.98
CA GLN A 11 -4.72 -13.88 0.88
C GLN A 11 -3.86 -12.74 1.47
N PRO A 12 -3.71 -11.61 0.75
CA PRO A 12 -2.97 -10.45 1.23
C PRO A 12 -3.49 -9.95 2.57
N GLU A 13 -2.58 -9.46 3.40
CA GLU A 13 -2.87 -8.89 4.70
C GLU A 13 -2.70 -7.37 4.68
N PHE A 14 -3.52 -6.68 5.47
CA PHE A 14 -3.60 -5.23 5.44
C PHE A 14 -3.41 -4.61 6.82
N PHE A 15 -2.71 -3.49 6.90
CA PHE A 15 -2.59 -2.69 8.11
C PHE A 15 -3.41 -1.41 8.00
N LEU A 16 -4.35 -1.22 8.92
CA LEU A 16 -5.36 -0.18 8.87
C LEU A 16 -4.96 1.04 9.71
N ASP A 17 -4.79 2.19 9.04
CA ASP A 17 -4.52 3.47 9.68
C ASP A 17 -5.63 3.86 10.68
N ARG A 18 -5.24 4.46 11.80
CA ARG A 18 -6.10 4.94 12.89
C ARG A 18 -7.24 5.83 12.39
N CYS A 19 -7.00 6.61 11.33
CA CYS A 19 -7.97 7.54 10.79
C CYS A 19 -9.23 6.83 10.23
N LEU A 20 -9.11 5.57 9.79
CA LEU A 20 -10.23 4.78 9.31
C LEU A 20 -11.16 4.33 10.45
N GLY A 21 -10.62 4.21 11.66
CA GLY A 21 -11.34 3.85 12.87
C GLY A 21 -11.71 2.35 12.96
N ARG A 22 -11.87 1.88 14.20
CA ARG A 22 -12.12 0.46 14.53
C ARG A 22 -13.32 -0.14 13.81
N THR A 23 -14.42 0.60 13.69
CA THR A 23 -15.64 0.11 13.03
C THR A 23 -15.40 -0.24 11.56
N THR A 24 -14.55 0.50 10.85
CA THR A 24 -14.19 0.19 9.46
C THR A 24 -13.40 -1.12 9.39
N GLY A 25 -12.42 -1.31 10.29
CA GLY A 25 -11.64 -2.54 10.38
C GLY A 25 -12.52 -3.76 10.66
N LEU A 26 -13.42 -3.68 11.65
CA LEU A 26 -14.37 -4.77 11.96
C LEU A 26 -15.28 -5.12 10.78
N ARG A 27 -15.72 -4.14 10.00
CA ARG A 27 -16.54 -4.38 8.82
C ARG A 27 -15.75 -5.06 7.70
N LEU A 28 -14.51 -4.66 7.46
CA LEU A 28 -13.64 -5.33 6.49
C LEU A 28 -13.35 -6.79 6.91
N LEU A 29 -13.10 -7.03 8.20
CA LEU A 29 -12.96 -8.38 8.76
C LEU A 29 -14.22 -9.23 8.51
N ASN A 30 -15.41 -8.68 8.78
CA ASN A 30 -16.68 -9.38 8.52
C ASN A 30 -16.93 -9.68 7.03
N LEU A 31 -16.33 -8.89 6.13
CA LEU A 31 -16.36 -9.13 4.69
C LEU A 31 -15.28 -10.14 4.25
N GLY A 32 -14.44 -10.62 5.15
CA GLY A 32 -13.40 -11.62 4.88
C GLY A 32 -12.05 -11.04 4.47
N TRP A 33 -11.78 -9.75 4.70
CA TRP A 33 -10.43 -9.21 4.58
C TRP A 33 -9.57 -9.68 5.75
N ARG A 34 -8.25 -9.80 5.54
CA ARG A 34 -7.28 -9.98 6.62
C ARG A 34 -6.70 -8.63 6.99
N VAL A 35 -7.19 -8.05 8.08
CA VAL A 35 -6.84 -6.68 8.51
C VAL A 35 -6.29 -6.71 9.92
N HIS A 36 -5.18 -6.00 10.13
CA HIS A 36 -4.61 -5.66 11.43
C HIS A 36 -4.91 -4.19 11.71
N MET A 37 -5.42 -3.87 12.89
CA MET A 37 -5.76 -2.50 13.26
C MET A 37 -4.66 -1.90 14.14
N VAL A 38 -4.36 -0.60 13.97
CA VAL A 38 -3.40 0.12 14.84
C VAL A 38 -3.73 -0.06 16.33
N SER A 39 -5.01 -0.11 16.70
CA SER A 39 -5.50 -0.32 18.07
C SER A 39 -5.20 -1.70 18.66
N GLU A 40 -4.83 -2.69 17.84
CA GLU A 40 -4.48 -4.04 18.30
C GLU A 40 -2.97 -4.17 18.58
N ILE A 41 -2.17 -3.27 17.99
CA ILE A 41 -0.70 -3.32 18.05
C ILE A 41 -0.16 -2.27 19.01
N TYR A 42 -0.79 -1.10 19.06
CA TYR A 42 -0.30 0.04 19.84
C TYR A 42 -1.29 0.44 20.94
N PRO A 43 -0.80 0.87 22.12
CA PRO A 43 -1.65 1.47 23.15
C PRO A 43 -2.27 2.78 22.64
N ASN A 44 -3.36 3.21 23.28
CA ASN A 44 -4.05 4.48 22.98
C ASN A 44 -4.39 4.65 21.48
N ASP A 45 -4.83 3.59 20.79
CA ASP A 45 -5.10 3.59 19.34
C ASP A 45 -3.93 4.15 18.50
N GLY A 46 -2.71 4.00 19.01
CA GLY A 46 -1.48 4.49 18.41
C GLY A 46 -1.38 6.02 18.33
N GLN A 47 -2.13 6.82 19.09
CA GLN A 47 -2.07 8.29 18.98
C GLN A 47 -0.64 8.87 19.10
N ASP A 48 0.24 8.20 19.86
CA ASP A 48 1.63 8.62 20.06
C ASP A 48 2.60 8.09 18.97
N VAL A 49 2.10 7.29 18.03
CA VAL A 49 2.91 6.67 16.95
C VAL A 49 2.90 7.58 15.72
N SER A 50 4.09 7.99 15.27
CA SER A 50 4.24 8.84 14.10
C SER A 50 3.78 8.17 12.80
N ASP A 51 3.44 8.96 11.77
CA ASP A 51 3.02 8.41 10.48
C ASP A 51 4.08 7.52 9.82
N PRO A 52 5.36 7.93 9.73
CA PRO A 52 6.44 7.07 9.21
C PRO A 52 6.61 5.75 9.99
N ASP A 53 6.42 5.76 11.32
CA ASP A 53 6.65 4.58 12.15
C ASP A 53 5.61 3.48 11.90
N TRP A 54 4.32 3.83 11.84
CA TRP A 54 3.28 2.83 11.57
C TRP A 54 3.33 2.32 10.13
N ILE A 55 3.66 3.20 9.16
CA ILE A 55 3.88 2.81 7.76
C ILE A 55 4.97 1.75 7.70
N SER A 56 6.12 2.05 8.29
CA SER A 56 7.27 1.13 8.30
C SER A 56 6.95 -0.16 9.05
N HIS A 57 6.17 -0.11 10.13
CA HIS A 57 5.77 -1.29 10.89
C HIS A 57 4.96 -2.27 10.05
N GLY A 58 3.87 -1.81 9.42
CA GLY A 58 3.02 -2.70 8.61
C GLY A 58 3.76 -3.28 7.42
N LEU A 59 4.54 -2.46 6.71
CA LEU A 59 5.28 -2.91 5.52
C LEU A 59 6.37 -3.93 5.86
N ARG A 60 7.09 -3.78 6.98
CA ARG A 60 8.08 -4.77 7.42
C ARG A 60 7.49 -6.14 7.75
N LEU A 61 6.19 -6.19 8.06
CA LEU A 61 5.44 -7.43 8.29
C LEU A 61 4.83 -7.99 7.00
N GLY A 62 5.09 -7.36 5.84
CA GLY A 62 4.54 -7.74 4.55
C GLY A 62 3.07 -7.36 4.36
N TRP A 63 2.56 -6.42 5.16
CA TRP A 63 1.17 -5.98 5.08
C TRP A 63 1.05 -4.73 4.21
N SER A 64 0.09 -4.73 3.29
CA SER A 64 -0.25 -3.53 2.52
C SER A 64 -1.06 -2.55 3.38
N LEU A 65 -0.95 -1.25 3.15
CA LEU A 65 -1.50 -0.24 4.05
C LEU A 65 -2.84 0.29 3.55
N LEU A 66 -3.80 0.53 4.45
CA LEU A 66 -5.07 1.19 4.15
C LEU A 66 -5.19 2.49 4.94
N THR A 67 -5.50 3.60 4.27
CA THR A 67 -5.67 4.93 4.89
C THR A 67 -6.73 5.77 4.20
N GLN A 68 -7.15 6.89 4.81
CA GLN A 68 -7.86 7.97 4.14
C GLN A 68 -7.07 9.29 4.11
N ASP A 69 -5.87 9.34 4.71
CA ASP A 69 -5.03 10.53 4.66
C ASP A 69 -4.31 10.62 3.31
N LYS A 70 -4.97 11.32 2.39
CA LYS A 70 -4.44 11.62 1.07
C LYS A 70 -3.18 12.49 1.12
N ARG A 71 -2.91 13.22 2.20
CA ARG A 71 -1.76 14.14 2.30
C ARG A 71 -0.44 13.40 2.43
N ILE A 72 -0.45 12.12 2.84
CA ILE A 72 0.74 11.26 2.93
C ILE A 72 1.60 11.33 1.66
N ARG A 73 0.98 11.41 0.47
CA ARG A 73 1.70 11.46 -0.82
C ARG A 73 2.61 12.70 -1.01
N TYR A 74 2.45 13.72 -0.18
CA TYR A 74 3.22 14.96 -0.25
C TYR A 74 4.24 15.11 0.88
N ARG A 75 4.28 14.16 1.82
CA ARG A 75 5.14 14.24 2.98
C ARG A 75 6.33 13.29 2.76
N SER A 76 7.52 13.85 2.74
CA SER A 76 8.74 13.14 2.35
C SER A 76 9.09 12.00 3.31
N ALA A 77 8.83 12.15 4.61
CA ALA A 77 9.12 11.13 5.61
C ALA A 77 8.26 9.87 5.39
N GLU A 78 6.96 10.05 5.12
CA GLU A 78 6.02 8.96 4.89
C GLU A 78 6.26 8.28 3.53
N ILE A 79 6.60 9.05 2.49
CA ILE A 79 7.02 8.48 1.20
C ILE A 79 8.34 7.71 1.35
N GLY A 80 9.29 8.22 2.14
CA GLY A 80 10.53 7.50 2.48
C GLY A 80 10.23 6.18 3.20
N ALA A 81 9.38 6.20 4.23
CA ALA A 81 8.95 4.99 4.93
C ALA A 81 8.26 3.96 4.01
N LEU A 82 7.45 4.42 3.05
CA LEU A 82 6.83 3.55 2.05
C LEU A 82 7.86 2.93 1.11
N ALA A 83 8.84 3.72 0.65
CA ALA A 83 9.92 3.26 -0.21
C ALA A 83 10.80 2.21 0.49
N ASP A 84 11.24 2.51 1.72
CA ASP A 84 12.12 1.65 2.51
C ASP A 84 11.42 0.37 2.98
N GLY A 85 10.12 0.47 3.29
CA GLY A 85 9.31 -0.66 3.74
C GLY A 85 9.00 -1.67 2.63
N GLY A 86 9.00 -1.25 1.36
CA GLY A 86 8.86 -2.16 0.22
C GLY A 86 7.47 -2.78 0.07
N GLY A 87 6.43 -1.96 -0.08
CA GLY A 87 5.08 -2.48 -0.37
C GLY A 87 4.09 -1.41 -0.82
N THR A 88 2.81 -1.74 -0.74
CA THR A 88 1.75 -0.90 -1.31
C THR A 88 0.88 -0.22 -0.25
N MET A 89 0.40 0.98 -0.57
CA MET A 89 -0.54 1.73 0.22
C MET A 89 -1.75 2.12 -0.62
N PHE A 90 -2.95 1.92 -0.08
CA PHE A 90 -4.21 2.31 -0.70
C PHE A 90 -4.89 3.37 0.14
N CYS A 91 -5.12 4.53 -0.47
CA CYS A 91 -5.75 5.66 0.16
C CYS A 91 -7.10 5.93 -0.50
N ARG A 92 -8.16 6.13 0.29
CA ARG A 92 -9.46 6.51 -0.27
C ARG A 92 -9.40 7.87 -0.99
N SER A 93 -10.09 8.02 -2.12
CA SER A 93 -10.06 9.24 -2.94
C SER A 93 -10.99 10.37 -2.48
N SER A 94 -11.89 10.15 -1.52
CA SER A 94 -12.79 11.16 -0.92
C SER A 94 -12.55 11.27 0.60
N GLY A 95 -12.81 12.44 1.20
CA GLY A 95 -12.43 12.74 2.60
C GLY A 95 -13.56 12.67 3.62
N ASN A 96 -14.80 13.01 3.25
CA ASN A 96 -15.89 13.17 4.20
C ASN A 96 -17.08 12.27 3.82
N LEU A 97 -17.07 11.02 4.28
CA LEU A 97 -18.15 10.07 4.04
C LEU A 97 -18.44 9.25 5.30
N MET A 98 -19.64 8.65 5.36
CA MET A 98 -20.04 7.77 6.45
C MET A 98 -19.15 6.52 6.48
N ILE A 99 -19.19 5.78 7.60
CA ILE A 99 -18.41 4.55 7.77
C ILE A 99 -18.69 3.55 6.64
N GLN A 100 -19.96 3.41 6.24
CA GLN A 100 -20.36 2.51 5.16
C GLN A 100 -19.63 2.84 3.86
N ASP A 101 -19.62 4.12 3.48
CA ASP A 101 -18.90 4.58 2.30
C ASP A 101 -17.38 4.34 2.39
N ARG A 102 -16.78 4.31 3.59
CA ARG A 102 -15.33 4.04 3.71
C ARG A 102 -15.02 2.61 3.31
N VAL A 103 -15.85 1.67 3.74
CA VAL A 103 -15.72 0.24 3.42
C VAL A 103 -15.96 0.03 1.92
N ASP A 104 -17.00 0.65 1.36
CA ASP A 104 -17.40 0.43 -0.04
C ASP A 104 -16.31 0.77 -1.07
N TYR A 105 -15.44 1.76 -0.79
CA TYR A 105 -14.34 2.11 -1.70
C TYR A 105 -13.25 1.04 -1.75
N PHE A 106 -12.97 0.38 -0.63
CA PHE A 106 -12.01 -0.73 -0.62
C PHE A 106 -12.67 -2.00 -1.12
N GLU A 107 -13.88 -2.29 -0.65
CA GLU A 107 -14.61 -3.50 -0.99
C GLU A 107 -14.94 -3.58 -2.48
N GLY A 108 -15.45 -2.49 -3.07
CA GLY A 108 -15.75 -2.43 -4.50
C GLY A 108 -14.52 -2.61 -5.40
N GLN A 109 -13.31 -2.44 -4.84
CA GLN A 109 -12.04 -2.59 -5.54
C GLN A 109 -11.21 -3.77 -5.02
N ARG A 110 -11.81 -4.69 -4.24
CA ARG A 110 -11.11 -5.79 -3.55
C ARG A 110 -10.17 -6.55 -4.47
N GLU A 111 -10.65 -7.02 -5.62
CA GLU A 111 -9.84 -7.83 -6.54
C GLU A 111 -8.62 -7.06 -7.07
N ALA A 112 -8.80 -5.78 -7.42
CA ALA A 112 -7.71 -4.95 -7.92
C ALA A 112 -6.69 -4.64 -6.80
N ILE A 113 -7.18 -4.35 -5.60
CA ILE A 113 -6.34 -4.10 -4.41
C ILE A 113 -5.56 -5.36 -4.05
N HIS A 114 -6.21 -6.52 -3.95
CA HIS A 114 -5.55 -7.78 -3.61
C HIS A 114 -4.48 -8.17 -4.64
N ARG A 115 -4.78 -8.00 -5.94
CA ARG A 115 -3.81 -8.28 -7.01
C ARG A 115 -2.55 -7.42 -6.88
N VAL A 116 -2.71 -6.14 -6.58
CA VAL A 116 -1.58 -5.21 -6.40
C VAL A 116 -0.85 -5.49 -5.09
N ALA A 117 -1.57 -5.76 -4.00
CA ALA A 117 -1.01 -6.09 -2.70
C ALA A 117 -0.17 -7.39 -2.73
N GLY A 118 -0.53 -8.35 -3.58
CA GLY A 118 0.23 -9.59 -3.81
C GLY A 118 1.37 -9.47 -4.82
N SER A 119 1.69 -8.27 -5.29
CA SER A 119 2.80 -8.02 -6.23
C SER A 119 4.01 -7.39 -5.52
N ASP A 120 5.18 -7.39 -6.17
CA ASP A 120 6.39 -6.73 -5.65
C ASP A 120 6.38 -5.19 -5.84
N ALA A 121 5.20 -4.59 -6.02
CA ALA A 121 5.07 -3.16 -6.26
C ALA A 121 5.33 -2.35 -4.98
N VAL A 122 6.05 -1.24 -5.12
CA VAL A 122 6.22 -0.23 -4.07
C VAL A 122 5.55 1.05 -4.50
N ALA A 123 4.32 1.27 -4.04
CA ALA A 123 3.46 2.29 -4.64
C ALA A 123 2.31 2.75 -3.73
N LEU A 124 1.85 3.98 -3.98
CA LEU A 124 0.66 4.57 -3.38
C LEU A 124 -0.44 4.68 -4.44
N TYR A 125 -1.60 4.12 -4.13
CA TYR A 125 -2.80 4.15 -4.95
C TYR A 125 -3.90 4.98 -4.28
N LEU A 126 -4.69 5.68 -5.09
CA LEU A 126 -6.00 6.17 -4.65
C LEU A 126 -7.09 5.18 -5.08
N ALA A 127 -7.89 4.73 -4.12
CA ALA A 127 -9.11 3.97 -4.38
C ALA A 127 -10.27 4.94 -4.62
N TYR A 128 -10.88 4.83 -5.79
CA TYR A 128 -12.16 5.42 -6.17
C TYR A 128 -13.24 4.34 -6.12
N LYS A 129 -14.52 4.70 -6.31
CA LYS A 129 -15.61 3.72 -6.32
C LYS A 129 -15.50 2.70 -7.46
N ASP A 130 -14.92 3.11 -8.58
CA ASP A 130 -14.88 2.39 -9.84
C ASP A 130 -13.48 1.89 -10.24
N ARG A 131 -12.42 2.39 -9.60
CA ARG A 131 -11.03 2.05 -9.95
C ARG A 131 -10.05 2.31 -8.81
N ILE A 132 -8.85 1.76 -8.93
CA ILE A 132 -7.65 2.26 -8.23
C ILE A 132 -6.73 3.00 -9.21
N GLU A 133 -6.14 4.11 -8.77
CA GLU A 133 -5.23 4.93 -9.59
C GLU A 133 -3.92 5.15 -8.86
N ARG A 134 -2.80 4.75 -9.48
CA ARG A 134 -1.47 4.94 -8.92
C ARG A 134 -1.11 6.43 -8.90
N ARG A 135 -0.76 6.96 -7.74
CA ARG A 135 -0.33 8.37 -7.57
C ARG A 135 1.17 8.52 -7.38
N TRP A 136 1.81 7.48 -6.85
CA TRP A 136 3.24 7.44 -6.63
C TRP A 136 3.73 6.00 -6.73
N ALA A 137 4.95 5.81 -7.21
CA ALA A 137 5.67 4.54 -7.16
C ALA A 137 7.16 4.81 -6.98
N LEU A 138 7.80 3.93 -6.23
CA LEU A 138 9.24 3.77 -6.32
C LEU A 138 9.50 3.14 -7.70
N ILE A 139 10.03 3.92 -8.62
CA ILE A 139 10.49 3.40 -9.90
C ILE A 139 11.63 2.43 -9.55
N SER A 140 11.41 1.11 -9.63
CA SER A 140 12.53 0.24 -9.95
C SER A 140 13.02 0.70 -11.32
N GLU A 141 14.33 0.82 -11.53
CA GLU A 141 14.86 1.16 -12.85
C GLU A 141 14.11 0.42 -13.97
N PRO A 142 13.90 1.03 -15.15
CA PRO A 142 13.43 0.27 -16.30
C PRO A 142 14.36 -0.95 -16.48
N PRO A 143 13.86 -2.14 -16.86
CA PRO A 143 14.74 -3.25 -17.21
C PRO A 143 15.62 -2.80 -18.39
N ASP A 144 16.89 -2.52 -18.06
CA ASP A 144 17.95 -1.89 -18.86
C ASP A 144 17.69 -0.46 -19.38
N PRO A 145 18.70 0.44 -19.31
CA PRO A 145 18.65 1.68 -20.09
C PRO A 145 18.65 1.34 -21.60
N PRO A 146 18.07 2.20 -22.46
CA PRO A 146 18.17 2.01 -23.90
C PRO A 146 19.66 1.94 -24.26
N ILE A 147 20.07 0.82 -24.85
CA ILE A 147 21.41 0.60 -25.39
C ILE A 147 21.80 1.86 -26.16
N SER A 148 22.87 2.53 -25.72
CA SER A 148 23.42 3.68 -26.43
C SER A 148 23.66 3.31 -27.89
N ARG A 149 23.45 4.24 -28.82
CA ARG A 149 23.80 4.03 -30.26
C ARG A 149 25.24 3.54 -30.45
N ALA A 150 26.14 3.86 -29.52
CA ALA A 150 27.52 3.39 -29.49
C ALA A 150 27.66 1.87 -29.22
N ASP A 151 26.76 1.30 -28.41
CA ASP A 151 26.77 -0.14 -28.09
C ASP A 151 26.07 -0.98 -29.18
N LEU A 152 25.10 -0.39 -29.89
CA LEU A 152 24.48 -1.02 -31.06
C LEU A 152 25.48 -1.20 -32.22
N THR A 153 26.42 -0.26 -32.38
CA THR A 153 27.44 -0.29 -33.44
C THR A 153 28.56 -1.30 -33.18
N LYS A 154 28.84 -1.63 -31.91
CA LYS A 154 29.75 -2.73 -31.55
C LYS A 154 29.15 -4.11 -31.82
N ARG A 155 27.84 -4.29 -31.60
CA ARG A 155 27.15 -5.58 -31.81
C ARG A 155 26.85 -5.93 -33.26
N LEU A 156 26.79 -4.95 -34.17
CA LEU A 156 26.57 -5.17 -35.61
C LEU A 156 27.88 -5.35 -36.41
N ARG A 157 29.04 -5.33 -35.75
CA ARG A 157 30.37 -5.52 -36.37
C ARG A 157 31.14 -6.72 -35.80
N ALA A 158 30.51 -7.54 -34.97
CA ALA A 158 31.00 -8.85 -34.56
C ALA A 158 30.19 -9.92 -35.31
#